data_AF-A0A2W4W1I3-F1
#
_entry.id   AF-A0A2W4W1I3-F1
#
_cell.length_a   1.000
_cell.length_b   1.000
_cell.length_c   1.000
_cell.angle_alpha   90.00
_cell.angle_beta   90.00
_cell.angle_gamma   90.00
#
_symmetry.space_group_name_H-M   'P 1'
#
loop_
_entity.id
_entity.type
_entity.pdbx_description
1 polymer ?
#
loop_
_entity_poly.entity_id
_entity_poly.type
_entity_poly.pdbx_seq_one_letter_code
_entity_poly.pdbx_strand_id
1 'polypeptide(L)'
;MSRLGSVVTNQGYSDWATTDISTIHSILPRLSRTGADFLIEHSLNGKGFKQMRILHLSVLGDTEANGRLTPQEVFAQPVHFGIHACSPLNSSFTAAFECLRLNDSLWMAHE
;
A
#
# COMPACT_ATOMS: atom_id res chain seq x y z
N MET A 1 2.87 -18.72 -12.81
CA MET A 1 1.97 -17.53 -12.82
C MET A 1 1.62 -17.25 -11.37
N SER A 2 1.74 -16.01 -10.94
CA SER A 2 1.52 -15.58 -9.56
C SER A 2 0.55 -14.40 -9.55
N ARG A 3 -0.01 -14.06 -8.39
CA ARG A 3 -0.91 -12.91 -8.23
C ARG A 3 -0.25 -11.86 -7.37
N LEU A 4 -0.35 -10.61 -7.81
CA LEU A 4 -0.02 -9.43 -7.03
C LEU A 4 -1.30 -8.66 -6.78
N GLY A 5 -1.52 -8.20 -5.56
CA GLY A 5 -2.75 -7.51 -5.23
C GLY A 5 -2.76 -6.89 -3.85
N SER A 6 -3.90 -6.33 -3.51
CA SER A 6 -4.20 -5.77 -2.19
C SER A 6 -5.63 -6.10 -1.77
N VAL A 7 -5.81 -6.24 -0.46
CA VAL A 7 -7.12 -6.39 0.17
C VAL A 7 -7.31 -5.20 1.08
N VAL A 8 -8.44 -4.51 0.91
CA VAL A 8 -8.83 -3.37 1.74
C VAL A 8 -10.07 -3.78 2.50
N THR A 9 -9.99 -3.79 3.83
CA THR A 9 -11.12 -4.14 4.68
C THR A 9 -11.71 -2.88 5.30
N ASN A 10 -12.87 -2.46 4.82
CA ASN A 10 -13.63 -1.33 5.36
C ASN A 10 -14.93 -1.85 5.96
N GLN A 11 -15.22 -1.45 7.20
CA GLN A 11 -16.50 -1.75 7.87
C GLN A 11 -16.89 -3.24 7.85
N GLY A 12 -15.90 -4.13 7.94
CA GLY A 12 -16.10 -5.58 7.91
C GLY A 12 -16.17 -6.21 6.51
N TYR A 13 -16.10 -5.43 5.43
CA TYR A 13 -16.12 -5.91 4.05
C TYR A 13 -14.73 -5.87 3.44
N SER A 14 -14.31 -6.99 2.86
CA SER A 14 -13.01 -7.11 2.18
C SER A 14 -13.17 -6.87 0.68
N ASP A 15 -12.48 -5.87 0.16
CA ASP A 15 -12.42 -5.52 -1.26
C ASP A 15 -11.05 -5.89 -1.84
N TRP A 16 -11.04 -6.77 -2.84
CA TRP A 16 -9.85 -7.41 -3.40
C TRP A 16 -9.54 -6.84 -4.79
N ALA A 17 -8.32 -6.32 -4.96
CA ALA A 17 -7.79 -5.95 -6.27
C ALA A 17 -6.58 -6.85 -6.57
N THR A 18 -6.63 -7.60 -7.66
CA THR A 18 -5.56 -8.55 -8.04
C THR A 18 -5.24 -8.45 -9.53
N THR A 19 -3.97 -8.63 -9.87
CA THR A 19 -3.51 -8.83 -11.24
C THR A 19 -2.63 -10.07 -11.32
N ASP A 20 -2.71 -10.77 -12.44
CA ASP A 20 -1.77 -11.84 -12.75
C ASP A 20 -0.42 -11.25 -13.13
N ILE A 21 0.65 -11.90 -12.68
CA ILE A 21 2.03 -11.56 -12.98
C ILE A 21 2.85 -12.82 -13.27
N SER A 22 3.97 -12.64 -13.96
CA SER A 22 5.03 -13.63 -13.97
C SER A 22 5.50 -13.90 -12.54
N THR A 23 5.90 -15.13 -12.26
CA THR A 23 6.44 -15.48 -10.94
C THR A 23 7.76 -14.74 -10.72
N ILE A 24 7.88 -14.09 -9.57
CA ILE A 24 9.03 -13.27 -9.16
C ILE A 24 9.54 -13.74 -7.79
N HIS A 25 10.80 -13.43 -7.49
CA HIS A 25 11.44 -13.79 -6.21
C HIS A 25 11.67 -12.57 -5.30
N SER A 26 11.51 -11.36 -5.81
CA SER A 26 11.65 -10.11 -5.07
C SER A 26 10.71 -9.05 -5.61
N ILE A 27 10.24 -8.18 -4.72
CA ILE A 27 9.37 -7.05 -5.05
C ILE A 27 9.61 -5.94 -4.02
N LEU A 28 9.54 -4.69 -4.46
CA LEU A 28 9.63 -3.53 -3.61
C LEU A 28 8.25 -2.85 -3.53
N PRO A 29 7.44 -3.13 -2.51
CA PRO A 29 6.20 -2.40 -2.29
C PRO A 29 6.50 -0.99 -1.74
N ARG A 30 5.66 -0.03 -2.09
CA ARG A 30 5.64 1.31 -1.50
C ARG A 30 4.22 1.65 -1.08
N LEU A 31 4.07 2.07 0.16
CA LEU A 31 2.83 2.58 0.72
C LEU A 31 3.01 4.08 0.98
N SER A 32 2.22 4.90 0.31
CA SER A 32 2.15 6.34 0.54
C SER A 32 0.79 6.68 1.15
N ARG A 33 0.74 7.75 1.95
CA ARG A 33 -0.46 8.15 2.71
C ARG A 33 -0.65 9.66 2.68
N THR A 34 -1.91 10.08 2.57
CA THR A 34 -2.38 11.46 2.75
C THR A 34 -3.69 11.40 3.52
N GLY A 35 -3.74 11.87 4.77
CA GLY A 35 -4.94 11.78 5.61
C GLY A 35 -5.47 10.34 5.78
N ALA A 36 -6.66 10.09 5.25
CA ALA A 36 -7.36 8.80 5.25
C ALA A 36 -7.13 7.97 3.97
N ASP A 37 -6.45 8.55 2.97
CA ASP A 37 -6.21 7.91 1.68
C ASP A 37 -4.79 7.34 1.57
N PHE A 38 -4.68 6.24 0.83
CA PHE A 38 -3.43 5.51 0.62
C PHE A 38 -3.23 5.18 -0.85
N LEU A 39 -1.97 5.27 -1.26
CA LEU A 39 -1.48 4.80 -2.55
C LEU A 39 -0.55 3.61 -2.33
N ILE A 40 -0.88 2.48 -2.95
CA ILE A 40 -0.05 1.28 -3.00
C ILE A 40 0.59 1.20 -4.39
N GLU A 41 1.90 1.07 -4.41
CA GLU A 41 2.70 0.89 -5.61
C GLU A 41 3.68 -0.28 -5.43
N HIS A 42 4.25 -0.74 -6.53
CA HIS A 42 5.35 -1.69 -6.50
C HIS A 42 6.42 -1.39 -7.54
N SER A 43 7.63 -1.88 -7.29
CA SER A 43 8.73 -1.91 -8.25
C SER A 43 9.39 -3.28 -8.27
N LEU A 44 9.87 -3.69 -9.45
CA LEU A 44 10.69 -4.90 -9.62
C LEU A 44 12.20 -4.60 -9.60
N ASN A 45 12.59 -3.33 -9.74
CA ASN A 45 13.99 -2.91 -9.86
C ASN A 45 14.36 -1.70 -8.99
N GLY A 46 13.41 -1.18 -8.20
CA GLY A 46 13.58 -0.01 -7.34
C GLY A 46 13.70 1.34 -8.07
N LYS A 47 13.61 1.37 -9.41
CA LYS A 47 13.74 2.60 -10.21
C LYS A 47 12.38 3.18 -10.61
N GLY A 48 11.48 2.32 -11.09
CA GLY A 48 10.13 2.70 -11.52
C GLY A 48 9.08 2.05 -10.63
N PHE A 49 8.18 2.85 -10.08
CA PHE A 49 7.03 2.36 -9.32
C PHE A 49 5.78 2.38 -10.19
N LYS A 50 5.00 1.30 -10.13
CA LYS A 50 3.72 1.15 -10.81
C LYS A 50 2.61 1.18 -9.78
N GLN A 51 1.63 2.06 -9.99
CA GLN A 51 0.41 2.11 -9.20
C GLN A 51 -0.30 0.76 -9.23
N MET A 52 -0.65 0.28 -8.03
CA MET A 52 -1.51 -0.89 -7.84
C MET A 52 -2.90 -0.46 -7.44
N ARG A 53 -3.03 0.42 -6.44
CA ARG A 53 -4.32 0.81 -5.88
C ARG A 53 -4.23 2.16 -5.16
N ILE A 54 -5.24 3.00 -5.38
CA ILE A 54 -5.58 4.11 -4.48
C ILE A 54 -6.82 3.67 -3.70
N LEU A 55 -6.82 3.89 -2.40
CA LEU A 55 -7.89 3.47 -1.51
C LEU A 55 -8.11 4.46 -0.37
N HIS A 56 -9.30 4.39 0.21
CA HIS A 56 -9.70 5.16 1.38
C HIS A 56 -9.95 4.21 2.56
N LEU A 57 -9.52 4.57 3.77
CA LEU A 57 -9.85 3.84 5.00
C LEU A 57 -10.84 4.64 5.85
N SER A 58 -12.12 4.26 5.82
CA SER A 58 -13.21 5.06 6.40
C SER A 58 -13.12 5.25 7.92
N VAL A 59 -12.39 4.37 8.60
CA VAL A 59 -12.16 4.49 10.06
C VAL A 59 -11.24 5.67 10.41
N LEU A 60 -10.57 6.26 9.42
CA LEU A 60 -9.64 7.37 9.61
C LEU A 60 -10.26 8.76 9.31
N GLY A 61 -11.57 8.82 9.08
CA GLY A 61 -12.26 10.06 8.68
C GLY A 61 -12.02 10.41 7.21
N ASP A 62 -12.10 11.70 6.88
CA ASP A 62 -11.90 12.21 5.52
C ASP A 62 -10.51 12.80 5.31
N THR A 63 -10.04 12.74 4.07
CA THR A 63 -8.86 13.50 3.63
C THR A 63 -9.32 14.89 3.19
N GLU A 64 -9.22 15.85 4.10
CA GLU A 64 -9.52 17.26 3.81
C GLU A 64 -8.53 17.77 2.76
N ALA A 65 -8.97 17.85 1.49
CA ALA A 65 -8.29 18.53 0.38
C ALA A 65 -8.80 18.09 -1.00
N ASN A 66 -9.42 16.91 -1.11
CA ASN A 66 -9.72 16.26 -2.40
C ASN A 66 -8.51 16.21 -3.35
N GLY A 67 -7.31 15.93 -2.81
CA GLY A 67 -6.07 15.84 -3.58
C GLY A 67 -5.32 17.16 -3.83
N ARG A 68 -5.81 18.30 -3.32
CA ARG A 68 -5.20 19.64 -3.50
C ARG A 68 -4.10 20.00 -2.52
N LEU A 69 -4.07 19.38 -1.36
CA LEU A 69 -3.06 19.63 -0.32
C LEU A 69 -2.02 18.52 -0.35
N THR A 70 -0.79 18.89 -0.01
CA THR A 70 0.31 17.93 0.15
C THR A 70 0.08 17.04 1.37
N PRO A 71 0.71 15.86 1.43
CA PRO A 71 0.62 14.98 2.60
C PRO A 71 0.98 15.67 3.93
N GLN A 72 1.87 16.66 3.89
CA GLN A 72 2.35 17.40 5.05
C GLN A 72 1.33 18.46 5.54
N GLU A 73 0.43 18.89 4.67
CA GLU A 73 -0.62 19.87 4.98
C GLU A 73 -1.91 19.22 5.50
N VAL A 74 -2.07 17.91 5.29
CA VAL A 74 -3.25 17.16 5.72
C VAL A 74 -3.00 16.51 7.09
N PHE A 75 -3.90 16.77 8.04
CA PHE A 75 -3.87 16.06 9.32
C PHE A 75 -4.07 14.56 9.13
N ALA A 76 -3.21 13.75 9.73
CA ALA A 76 -3.29 12.30 9.66
C ALA A 76 -3.26 11.69 11.06
N GLN A 77 -4.35 11.02 11.44
CA GLN A 77 -4.38 10.28 12.71
C GLN A 77 -3.35 9.14 12.73
N PRO A 78 -2.80 8.76 13.90
CA PRO A 78 -1.86 7.64 14.01
C PRO A 78 -2.46 6.33 13.48
N VAL A 79 -1.62 5.52 12.83
CA VAL A 79 -1.98 4.18 12.37
C VAL A 79 -0.85 3.20 12.68
N HIS A 80 -1.21 1.93 12.84
CA HIS A 80 -0.22 0.86 12.87
C HIS A 80 0.06 0.39 11.46
N PHE A 81 1.33 0.25 11.12
CA PHE A 81 1.78 -0.37 9.88
C PHE A 81 2.90 -1.35 10.19
N GLY A 82 3.04 -2.35 9.34
CA GLY A 82 4.02 -3.39 9.53
C GLY A 82 4.05 -4.34 8.36
N ILE A 83 5.01 -5.26 8.44
CA ILE A 83 5.21 -6.31 7.46
C ILE A 83 4.61 -7.60 8.01
N HIS A 84 3.92 -8.35 7.16
CA HIS A 84 3.28 -9.61 7.53
C HIS A 84 3.43 -10.64 6.41
N ALA A 85 3.66 -11.90 6.78
CA ALA A 85 3.73 -13.05 5.89
C ALA A 85 2.85 -14.18 6.45
N CYS A 86 2.05 -14.82 5.60
CA CYS A 86 1.11 -15.86 6.01
C CYS A 86 1.07 -17.01 4.99
N SER A 87 1.01 -18.24 5.50
CA SER A 87 0.78 -19.47 4.72
C SER A 87 -0.54 -20.08 5.22
N PRO A 88 -1.68 -19.77 4.58
CA PRO A 88 -2.99 -20.17 5.10
C PRO A 88 -3.32 -21.65 4.86
N LEU A 89 -2.54 -22.35 4.04
CA LEU A 89 -2.70 -23.76 3.73
C LEU A 89 -1.72 -24.61 4.53
N ASN A 90 -1.84 -25.94 4.41
CA ASN A 90 -0.89 -26.88 4.97
C ASN A 90 0.43 -26.89 4.18
N SER A 91 1.16 -25.78 4.25
CA SER A 91 2.44 -25.53 3.57
C SER A 91 3.26 -24.49 4.35
N SER A 92 4.54 -24.35 4.01
CA SER A 92 5.42 -23.32 4.55
C SER A 92 6.22 -22.63 3.45
N PHE A 93 6.70 -21.43 3.75
CA PHE A 93 7.65 -20.68 2.91
C PHE A 93 8.49 -19.77 3.80
N THR A 94 9.60 -19.28 3.25
CA THR A 94 10.44 -18.28 3.91
C THR A 94 10.27 -16.95 3.20
N ALA A 95 9.97 -15.89 3.95
CA ALA A 95 9.99 -14.51 3.48
C ALA A 95 11.13 -13.76 4.17
N ALA A 96 12.01 -13.15 3.38
CA ALA A 96 13.04 -12.25 3.87
C ALA A 96 12.63 -10.80 3.54
N PHE A 97 12.80 -9.91 4.52
CA PHE A 97 12.50 -8.50 4.37
C PHE A 97 13.76 -7.69 4.67
N GLU A 98 14.10 -6.82 3.74
CA GLU A 98 15.31 -6.00 3.80
C GLU A 98 14.94 -4.56 3.47
N CYS A 99 15.76 -3.62 3.95
CA CYS A 99 15.67 -2.20 3.57
C CYS A 99 14.30 -1.53 3.81
N LEU A 100 13.67 -1.79 4.96
CA LEU A 100 12.50 -0.99 5.38
C LEU A 100 12.92 0.48 5.52
N ARG A 101 12.25 1.37 4.80
CA ARG A 101 12.44 2.82 4.89
C ARG A 101 11.12 3.51 5.20
N LEU A 102 11.15 4.39 6.19
CA LEU A 102 10.06 5.29 6.52
C LEU A 102 10.51 6.71 6.22
N ASN A 103 9.87 7.33 5.24
CA ASN A 103 10.16 8.67 4.78
C ASN A 103 8.85 9.45 4.69
N ASP A 104 8.96 10.76 4.45
CA ASP A 104 7.81 11.57 4.05
C ASP A 104 7.13 11.01 2.80
N SER A 105 5.81 11.15 2.74
CA SER A 105 5.00 10.66 1.62
C SER A 105 5.44 11.34 0.32
N LEU A 106 5.70 10.52 -0.71
CA LEU A 106 6.07 10.98 -2.06
C LEU A 106 4.84 11.16 -2.96
N TRP A 107 3.64 10.86 -2.44
CA TRP A 107 2.40 11.04 -3.15
C TRP A 107 1.92 12.49 -3.01
N MET A 108 2.46 13.35 -3.89
CA MET A 108 2.17 14.79 -3.88
C MET A 108 0.75 15.10 -4.37
N ALA A 109 0.28 16.30 -4.06
CA ALA A 109 -0.97 16.84 -4.56
C ALA A 109 -1.02 16.78 -6.10
N HIS A 110 -2.22 16.54 -6.62
CA HIS A 110 -2.49 16.61 -8.06
C HIS A 110 -3.13 17.96 -8.38
N GLU A 111 -2.82 18.53 -9.54
CA GLU A 111 -3.46 19.77 -10.05
C GLU A 111 -4.90 19.52 -10.53
#